data_AF-A0A937M9N0-F1
#
_entry.id   AF-A0A937M9N0-F1
#
_cell.length_a   1.000
_cell.length_b   1.000
_cell.length_c   1.000
_cell.angle_alpha   90.00
_cell.angle_beta   90.00
_cell.angle_gamma   90.00
#
_symmetry.space_group_name_H-M   'P 1'
#
loop_
_entity.id
_entity.type
_entity.pdbx_description
1 polymer ?
#
loop_
_entity_poly.entity_id
_entity_poly.type
_entity_poly.pdbx_seq_one_letter_code
_entity_poly.pdbx_strand_id
1 'polypeptide(L)'
;MKFVTYNIQYGLGRDGQYDLDRTAKVVEGADVIALQEVERFWKRSGNVDEVAGLAERLPDFHWVYAPGLDIDASYRDEGGRLINRRRQFGTMLMSRLPIISSRVFPLPKFGALQQHSIQQALLEGVIDTPAGPIRVYSTHLSHLSAETRVPQIEALLDIIDRAPSEGGAWCGGHPNPDAGWTEGEEPPMPRPAMLMGDLNFVPGSTQYDMIAGPLSPNHGRLVQRDGFLDAWVVAGHGENDRVTSPAVVNAAEEGLDTDTCLDYCFVTVDLARRVRGVNIDGTADASDHQPVWIDVDVDEQAAPLSENA
;
A
#
# COMPACT_ATOMS: atom_id res chain seq x y z
N MET A 1 -7.08 -9.38 -13.14
CA MET A 1 -7.41 -8.27 -12.23
C MET A 1 -6.34 -7.20 -12.31
N LYS A 2 -6.74 -5.94 -12.16
CA LYS A 2 -5.87 -4.75 -12.12
C LYS A 2 -5.66 -4.27 -10.70
N PHE A 3 -4.40 -4.19 -10.29
CA PHE A 3 -3.97 -3.61 -9.04
C PHE A 3 -3.28 -2.28 -9.34
N VAL A 4 -3.49 -1.27 -8.50
CA VAL A 4 -2.78 0.00 -8.61
C VAL A 4 -2.29 0.47 -7.24
N THR A 5 -1.05 0.93 -7.17
CA THR A 5 -0.55 1.71 -6.03
C THR A 5 -0.33 3.15 -6.43
N TYR A 6 -0.72 4.09 -5.57
CA TYR A 6 -0.63 5.50 -5.89
C TYR A 6 -0.53 6.36 -4.62
N ASN A 7 0.61 7.02 -4.43
CA ASN A 7 0.70 8.15 -3.52
C ASN A 7 -0.10 9.31 -4.13
N ILE A 8 -1.12 9.80 -3.42
CA ILE A 8 -2.03 10.82 -3.95
C ILE A 8 -1.67 12.23 -3.51
N GLN A 9 -0.61 12.41 -2.72
CA GLN A 9 -0.23 13.69 -2.13
C GLN A 9 -1.45 14.42 -1.52
N TYR A 10 -2.25 13.71 -0.71
CA TYR A 10 -3.52 14.20 -0.14
C TYR A 10 -4.45 14.85 -1.20
N GLY A 11 -4.48 14.34 -2.43
CA GLY A 11 -5.29 14.86 -3.52
C GLY A 11 -4.77 16.15 -4.17
N LEU A 12 -3.53 16.56 -3.88
CA LEU A 12 -2.89 17.71 -4.51
C LEU A 12 -2.19 17.30 -5.81
N GLY A 13 -2.59 17.89 -6.94
CA GLY A 13 -1.89 17.67 -8.20
C GLY A 13 -0.67 18.56 -8.40
N ARG A 14 0.07 18.30 -9.49
CA ARG A 14 1.27 19.09 -9.86
C ARG A 14 0.98 20.55 -10.18
N ASP A 15 -0.27 20.87 -10.47
CA ASP A 15 -0.76 22.24 -10.63
C ASP A 15 -1.03 22.96 -9.29
N GLY A 16 -0.77 22.29 -8.16
CA GLY A 16 -1.03 22.80 -6.82
C GLY A 16 -2.53 22.88 -6.48
N GLN A 17 -3.40 22.23 -7.27
CA GLN A 17 -4.84 22.21 -7.02
C GLN A 17 -5.24 20.91 -6.34
N TYR A 18 -6.04 21.07 -5.29
CA TYR A 18 -6.68 19.97 -4.58
C TYR A 18 -7.90 19.48 -5.37
N ASP A 19 -7.92 18.22 -5.80
CA ASP A 19 -9.02 17.64 -6.59
C ASP A 19 -9.12 16.11 -6.43
N LEU A 20 -10.04 15.64 -5.57
CA LEU A 20 -10.30 14.21 -5.39
C LEU A 20 -11.01 13.55 -6.57
N ASP A 21 -11.77 14.30 -7.38
CA ASP A 21 -12.41 13.75 -8.58
C ASP A 21 -11.34 13.37 -9.61
N ARG A 22 -10.32 14.23 -9.75
CA ARG A 22 -9.13 13.94 -10.56
C ARG A 22 -8.37 12.73 -10.02
N THR A 23 -8.15 12.64 -8.71
CA THR A 23 -7.49 11.47 -8.09
C THR A 23 -8.26 10.17 -8.34
N ALA A 24 -9.57 10.16 -8.09
CA ALA A 24 -10.41 8.97 -8.31
C ALA A 24 -10.42 8.53 -9.78
N LYS A 25 -10.42 9.50 -10.71
CA LYS A 25 -10.35 9.23 -12.15
C LYS A 25 -9.02 8.57 -12.56
N VAL A 26 -7.89 8.96 -11.95
CA VAL A 26 -6.59 8.37 -12.26
C VAL A 26 -6.56 6.87 -11.97
N VAL A 27 -7.26 6.41 -10.93
CA VAL A 27 -7.32 4.99 -10.52
C VAL A 27 -8.57 4.27 -11.06
N GLU A 28 -9.34 4.93 -11.93
CA GLU A 28 -10.52 4.35 -12.54
C GLU A 28 -10.14 3.10 -13.38
N GLY A 29 -10.90 2.02 -13.21
CA GLY A 29 -10.64 0.75 -13.90
C GLY A 29 -9.73 -0.22 -13.14
N ALA A 30 -9.20 0.16 -11.98
CA ALA A 30 -8.60 -0.79 -11.04
C ALA A 30 -9.65 -1.71 -10.42
N ASP A 31 -9.22 -2.89 -9.97
CA ASP A 31 -10.01 -3.79 -9.13
C ASP A 31 -9.56 -3.71 -7.66
N VAL A 32 -8.28 -3.41 -7.43
CA VAL A 32 -7.69 -3.18 -6.10
C VAL A 32 -6.80 -1.95 -6.14
N ILE A 33 -6.96 -1.05 -5.17
CA ILE A 33 -6.27 0.26 -5.11
C ILE A 33 -5.59 0.40 -3.74
N ALA A 34 -4.28 0.60 -3.73
CA ALA A 34 -3.50 0.94 -2.55
C ALA A 34 -3.07 2.42 -2.61
N LEU A 35 -3.71 3.28 -1.81
CA LEU A 35 -3.41 4.71 -1.77
C LEU A 35 -2.53 5.06 -0.57
N GLN A 36 -1.58 5.95 -0.79
CA GLN A 36 -0.75 6.56 0.25
C GLN A 36 -1.03 8.07 0.34
N GLU A 37 -0.72 8.67 1.49
CA GLU A 37 -0.99 10.08 1.79
C GLU A 37 -2.48 10.47 1.78
N VAL A 38 -3.35 9.53 2.15
CA VAL A 38 -4.77 9.84 2.38
C VAL A 38 -4.92 10.48 3.75
N GLU A 39 -5.61 11.62 3.81
CA GLU A 39 -5.73 12.41 5.01
C GLU A 39 -7.19 12.71 5.42
N ARG A 40 -7.39 12.96 6.72
CA ARG A 40 -8.70 13.38 7.25
C ARG A 40 -8.52 14.58 8.15
N PHE A 41 -9.32 15.61 7.90
CA PHE A 41 -9.48 16.79 8.75
C PHE A 41 -8.21 17.61 8.98
N TRP A 42 -7.36 17.71 7.95
CA TRP A 42 -6.22 18.62 7.92
C TRP A 42 -6.62 19.98 7.36
N LYS A 43 -6.03 21.05 7.90
CA LYS A 43 -6.38 22.41 7.46
C LYS A 43 -6.00 22.67 6.00
N ARG A 44 -4.92 22.06 5.51
CA ARG A 44 -4.41 22.25 4.14
C ARG A 44 -5.35 21.69 3.07
N SER A 45 -6.07 20.61 3.38
CA SER A 45 -7.15 20.03 2.56
C SER A 45 -8.54 20.59 2.92
N GLY A 46 -8.63 21.73 3.60
CA GLY A 46 -9.93 22.33 3.95
C GLY A 46 -10.70 21.62 5.08
N ASN A 47 -10.04 20.73 5.83
CA ASN A 47 -10.61 19.86 6.85
C ASN A 47 -11.66 18.88 6.31
N VAL A 48 -11.43 18.34 5.11
CA VAL A 48 -12.27 17.31 4.50
C VAL A 48 -11.90 15.90 4.99
N ASP A 49 -12.81 14.95 4.78
CA ASP A 49 -12.60 13.53 5.03
C ASP A 49 -12.33 12.83 3.69
N GLU A 50 -11.06 12.65 3.31
CA GLU A 50 -10.73 12.10 2.00
C GLU A 50 -11.12 10.65 1.86
N VAL A 51 -11.10 9.89 2.96
CA VAL A 51 -11.55 8.49 2.96
C VAL A 51 -13.02 8.41 2.55
N ALA A 52 -13.87 9.24 3.15
CA ALA A 52 -15.28 9.33 2.75
C ALA A 52 -15.42 9.87 1.32
N GLY A 53 -14.69 10.93 0.97
CA GLY A 53 -14.75 11.54 -0.35
C GLY A 53 -14.33 10.62 -1.50
N LEU A 54 -13.31 9.77 -1.29
CA LEU A 54 -12.87 8.75 -2.24
C LEU A 54 -13.86 7.61 -2.32
N ALA A 55 -14.41 7.14 -1.19
CA ALA A 55 -15.44 6.11 -1.17
C ALA A 55 -16.73 6.55 -1.89
N GLU A 56 -17.11 7.82 -1.80
CA GLU A 56 -18.24 8.39 -2.56
C GLU A 56 -17.99 8.37 -4.08
N ARG A 57 -16.75 8.57 -4.51
CA ARG A 57 -16.35 8.59 -5.93
C ARG A 57 -16.13 7.19 -6.51
N LEU A 58 -15.83 6.23 -5.66
CA LEU A 58 -15.57 4.83 -6.01
C LEU A 58 -16.56 3.92 -5.25
N PRO A 59 -17.88 4.05 -5.51
CA PRO A 59 -18.93 3.46 -4.66
C PRO A 59 -18.96 1.92 -4.69
N ASP A 60 -18.38 1.30 -5.72
CA ASP A 60 -18.36 -0.15 -5.89
C ASP A 60 -17.17 -0.83 -5.16
N PHE A 61 -16.43 -0.08 -4.33
CA PHE A 61 -15.27 -0.59 -3.62
C PHE A 61 -15.55 -0.76 -2.12
N HIS A 62 -15.22 -1.93 -1.60
CA HIS A 62 -14.90 -2.14 -0.19
C HIS A 62 -13.64 -1.36 0.15
N TRP A 63 -13.53 -0.85 1.39
CA TRP A 63 -12.34 -0.12 1.80
C TRP A 63 -11.99 -0.29 3.27
N VAL A 64 -10.70 -0.18 3.55
CA VAL A 64 -10.12 -0.09 4.90
C VAL A 64 -9.06 1.01 4.92
N TYR A 65 -8.86 1.63 6.08
CA TYR A 65 -7.95 2.78 6.24
C TYR A 65 -7.09 2.61 7.49
N ALA A 66 -5.79 2.86 7.35
CA ALA A 66 -4.81 2.80 8.42
C ALA A 66 -4.24 4.20 8.71
N PRO A 67 -4.76 4.92 9.72
CA PRO A 67 -4.19 6.19 10.14
C PRO A 67 -2.87 5.94 10.89
N GLY A 68 -1.75 5.99 10.18
CA GLY A 68 -0.43 5.92 10.83
C GLY A 68 -0.25 7.07 11.81
N LEU A 69 -0.60 8.29 11.39
CA LEU A 69 -0.68 9.46 12.25
C LEU A 69 -2.13 9.69 12.64
N ASP A 70 -2.39 9.74 13.95
CA ASP A 70 -3.72 9.99 14.51
C ASP A 70 -3.64 10.92 15.73
N ILE A 71 -4.15 12.15 15.58
CA ILE A 71 -4.13 13.18 16.64
C ILE A 71 -5.50 13.81 16.86
N ASP A 72 -5.70 14.43 18.04
CA ASP A 72 -6.95 15.11 18.36
C ASP A 72 -7.19 16.32 17.43
N ALA A 73 -8.42 16.45 16.96
CA ALA A 73 -8.93 17.60 16.21
C ALA A 73 -10.35 17.97 16.66
N SER A 74 -10.67 17.63 17.91
CA SER A 74 -11.95 17.89 18.53
C SER A 74 -12.20 19.39 18.67
N TYR A 75 -13.47 19.77 18.64
CA TYR A 75 -13.92 21.14 18.86
C TYR A 75 -15.28 21.13 19.55
N ARG A 76 -15.77 22.29 19.98
CA ARG A 76 -17.17 22.42 20.46
C ARG A 76 -18.01 23.08 19.39
N ASP A 77 -19.18 22.54 19.12
CA ASP A 77 -20.16 23.16 18.22
C ASP A 77 -20.79 24.41 18.86
N GLU A 78 -21.66 25.11 18.11
CA GLU A 78 -22.33 26.33 18.58
C GLU A 78 -23.16 26.12 19.87
N GLY A 79 -23.63 24.88 20.10
CA GLY A 79 -24.35 24.48 21.32
C GLY A 79 -23.42 24.11 22.49
N GLY A 80 -22.10 24.25 22.34
CA GLY A 80 -21.11 23.88 23.33
C GLY A 80 -20.87 22.38 23.46
N ARG A 81 -21.46 21.54 22.60
CA ARG A 81 -21.26 20.09 22.64
C ARG A 81 -19.88 19.73 22.07
N LEU A 82 -19.15 18.85 22.76
CA LEU A 82 -17.89 18.33 22.28
C LEU A 82 -18.14 17.46 21.04
N ILE A 83 -17.56 17.87 19.91
CA ILE A 83 -17.44 17.08 18.70
C ILE A 83 -16.08 16.39 18.76
N ASN A 84 -16.10 15.09 19.09
CA ASN A 84 -14.90 14.26 19.07
C ASN A 84 -14.51 14.00 17.61
N ARG A 85 -13.33 14.47 17.21
CA ARG A 85 -12.82 14.31 15.85
C ARG A 85 -11.32 14.06 15.90
N ARG A 86 -10.85 13.18 15.01
CA ARG A 86 -9.44 12.85 14.83
C ARG A 86 -8.92 13.50 13.56
N ARG A 87 -7.71 14.04 13.57
CA ARG A 87 -6.98 14.42 12.36
C ARG A 87 -6.00 13.30 12.05
N GLN A 88 -6.11 12.75 10.85
CA GLN A 88 -5.48 11.48 10.49
C GLN A 88 -4.71 11.61 9.17
N PHE A 89 -3.63 10.85 9.02
CA PHE A 89 -2.87 10.71 7.79
C PHE A 89 -2.33 9.27 7.70
N GLY A 90 -2.45 8.64 6.53
CA GLY A 90 -2.08 7.25 6.39
C GLY A 90 -2.36 6.65 5.01
N THR A 91 -2.61 5.35 5.00
CA THR A 91 -2.84 4.57 3.78
C THR A 91 -4.26 4.02 3.72
N MET A 92 -4.80 3.90 2.52
CA MET A 92 -6.12 3.34 2.25
C MET A 92 -5.97 2.17 1.28
N LEU A 93 -6.73 1.10 1.51
CA LEU A 93 -6.85 -0.02 0.59
C LEU A 93 -8.31 -0.14 0.18
N MET A 94 -8.55 -0.16 -1.12
CA MET A 94 -9.87 -0.31 -1.72
C MET A 94 -9.90 -1.53 -2.63
N SER A 95 -11.02 -2.25 -2.68
CA SER A 95 -11.18 -3.43 -3.52
C SER A 95 -12.63 -3.57 -4.01
N ARG A 96 -12.82 -3.89 -5.29
CA ARG A 96 -14.13 -4.29 -5.83
C ARG A 96 -14.62 -5.63 -5.29
N LEU A 97 -13.68 -6.45 -4.82
CA LEU A 97 -13.97 -7.72 -4.15
C LEU A 97 -13.94 -7.56 -2.63
N PRO A 98 -14.62 -8.43 -1.86
CA PRO A 98 -14.62 -8.36 -0.41
C PRO A 98 -13.20 -8.31 0.18
N ILE A 99 -12.96 -7.32 1.04
CA ILE A 99 -11.82 -7.34 1.98
C ILE A 99 -12.28 -8.14 3.19
N ILE A 100 -11.96 -9.44 3.21
CA ILE A 100 -12.44 -10.41 4.21
C ILE A 100 -12.01 -10.01 5.62
N SER A 101 -10.77 -9.56 5.77
CA SER A 101 -10.25 -9.05 7.03
C SER A 101 -9.14 -8.04 6.79
N SER A 102 -8.89 -7.19 7.78
CA SER A 102 -7.79 -6.24 7.76
C SER A 102 -7.13 -6.12 9.12
N ARG A 103 -5.82 -5.86 9.11
CA ARG A 103 -5.02 -5.55 10.31
C ARG A 103 -4.18 -4.30 10.04
N VAL A 104 -3.92 -3.52 11.09
CA VAL A 104 -3.12 -2.30 11.01
C VAL A 104 -1.95 -2.41 11.97
N PHE A 105 -0.74 -2.23 11.47
CA PHE A 105 0.48 -2.33 12.25
C PHE A 105 1.23 -1.00 12.24
N PRO A 106 1.37 -0.32 13.39
CA PRO A 106 2.29 0.80 13.51
C PRO A 106 3.73 0.32 13.26
N LEU A 107 4.44 0.97 12.35
CA LEU A 107 5.85 0.65 12.06
C LEU A 107 6.78 1.41 13.00
N PRO A 108 7.99 0.90 13.30
CA PRO A 108 8.97 1.63 14.10
C PRO A 108 9.16 3.07 13.62
N LYS A 109 9.14 4.01 14.57
CA LYS A 109 9.28 5.45 14.30
C LYS A 109 10.57 5.97 14.90
N PHE A 110 11.32 6.74 14.13
CA PHE A 110 12.47 7.47 14.63
C PHE A 110 12.03 8.73 15.38
N GLY A 111 12.46 8.89 16.63
CA GLY A 111 12.19 10.07 17.46
C GLY A 111 13.08 11.27 17.10
N ALA A 112 12.88 11.85 15.92
CA ALA A 112 13.64 13.02 15.47
C ALA A 112 13.39 14.24 16.37
N LEU A 113 14.44 15.02 16.65
CA LEU A 113 14.34 16.24 17.47
C LEU A 113 13.84 17.45 16.67
N GLN A 114 14.27 17.59 15.41
CA GLN A 114 14.02 18.79 14.59
C GLN A 114 13.15 18.47 13.36
N GLN A 115 13.40 17.34 12.72
CA GLN A 115 12.72 16.93 11.49
C GLN A 115 11.33 16.38 11.78
N HIS A 116 10.40 16.58 10.85
CA HIS A 116 9.04 16.08 10.96
C HIS A 116 8.99 14.56 10.76
N SER A 117 9.10 13.82 11.86
CA SER A 117 8.91 12.38 11.88
C SER A 117 7.48 12.05 12.26
N ILE A 118 6.80 11.24 11.46
CA ILE A 118 5.42 10.78 11.69
C ILE A 118 5.38 9.27 11.91
N GLN A 119 4.29 8.81 12.52
CA GLN A 119 4.05 7.38 12.74
C GLN A 119 3.54 6.78 11.43
N GLN A 120 4.28 5.83 10.85
CA GLN A 120 3.85 5.11 9.65
C GLN A 120 3.14 3.81 10.04
N ALA A 121 2.38 3.26 9.10
CA ALA A 121 1.67 2.00 9.28
C ALA A 121 1.81 1.08 8.07
N LEU A 122 1.72 -0.22 8.34
CA LEU A 122 1.45 -1.26 7.35
C LEU A 122 -0.04 -1.63 7.47
N LEU A 123 -0.78 -1.43 6.39
CA LEU A 123 -2.18 -1.84 6.28
C LEU A 123 -2.24 -3.19 5.56
N GLU A 124 -2.75 -4.21 6.23
CA GLU A 124 -3.04 -5.51 5.65
C GLU A 124 -4.52 -5.60 5.27
N GLY A 125 -4.81 -6.11 4.07
CA GLY A 125 -6.13 -6.58 3.69
C GLY A 125 -6.07 -7.95 3.04
N VAL A 126 -6.96 -8.85 3.44
CA VAL A 126 -7.17 -10.14 2.78
C VAL A 126 -8.29 -9.99 1.77
N ILE A 127 -8.01 -10.11 0.48
CA ILE A 127 -8.96 -9.90 -0.61
C ILE A 127 -9.40 -11.24 -1.20
N ASP A 128 -10.71 -11.43 -1.30
CA ASP A 128 -11.31 -12.66 -1.85
C ASP A 128 -11.30 -12.66 -3.39
N THR A 129 -10.26 -13.22 -4.01
CA THR A 129 -10.18 -13.30 -5.48
C THR A 129 -10.77 -14.61 -6.00
N PRO A 130 -11.22 -14.68 -7.27
CA PRO A 130 -11.67 -15.95 -7.87
C PRO A 130 -10.62 -17.08 -7.84
N ALA A 131 -9.33 -16.75 -7.85
CA ALA A 131 -8.23 -17.72 -7.71
C ALA A 131 -7.97 -18.15 -6.25
N GLY A 132 -8.72 -17.62 -5.29
CA GLY A 132 -8.57 -17.79 -3.85
C GLY A 132 -8.12 -16.49 -3.15
N PRO A 133 -8.26 -16.40 -1.82
CA PRO A 133 -7.85 -15.21 -1.09
C PRO A 133 -6.35 -14.90 -1.25
N ILE A 134 -6.01 -13.62 -1.31
CA ILE A 134 -4.63 -13.12 -1.29
C ILE A 134 -4.49 -12.01 -0.24
N ARG A 135 -3.27 -11.81 0.28
CA ARG A 135 -2.96 -10.65 1.13
C ARG A 135 -2.47 -9.49 0.27
N VAL A 136 -2.98 -8.30 0.52
CA VAL A 136 -2.49 -7.06 -0.08
C VAL A 136 -2.13 -6.10 1.03
N TYR A 137 -0.90 -5.61 0.98
CA TYR A 137 -0.36 -4.67 1.94
C TYR A 137 -0.19 -3.29 1.30
N SER A 138 -0.62 -2.24 1.98
CA SER A 138 -0.35 -0.84 1.61
C SER A 138 0.50 -0.18 2.70
N THR A 139 1.61 0.45 2.34
CA THR A 139 2.44 1.21 3.28
C THR A 139 3.04 2.46 2.65
N HIS A 140 3.46 3.40 3.51
CA HIS A 140 4.24 4.57 3.14
C HIS A 140 5.42 4.65 4.11
N LEU A 141 6.65 4.41 3.66
CA LEU A 141 7.82 4.42 4.55
C LEU A 141 8.32 5.84 4.83
N SER A 142 9.19 5.98 5.84
CA SER A 142 9.75 7.29 6.20
C SER A 142 10.58 7.90 5.07
N HIS A 143 10.31 9.16 4.71
CA HIS A 143 11.10 9.92 3.75
C HIS A 143 12.47 10.39 4.30
N LEU A 144 12.66 10.40 5.62
CA LEU A 144 13.80 11.07 6.27
C LEU A 144 15.18 10.54 5.86
N SER A 145 15.44 9.25 6.06
CA SER A 145 16.72 8.64 5.66
C SER A 145 16.64 7.11 5.61
N ALA A 146 17.70 6.48 5.11
CA ALA A 146 17.80 5.03 5.09
C ALA A 146 17.69 4.41 6.49
N GLU A 147 18.33 5.03 7.47
CA GLU A 147 18.39 4.56 8.86
C GLU A 147 17.02 4.59 9.55
N THR A 148 16.13 5.50 9.15
CA THR A 148 14.75 5.50 9.68
C THR A 148 13.87 4.46 8.98
N ARG A 149 14.18 4.10 7.73
CA ARG A 149 13.46 3.09 6.95
C ARG A 149 13.85 1.66 7.28
N VAL A 150 15.12 1.37 7.57
CA VAL A 150 15.59 -0.01 7.81
C VAL A 150 14.78 -0.72 8.91
N PRO A 151 14.55 -0.14 10.11
CA PRO A 151 13.72 -0.79 11.13
C PRO A 151 12.26 -0.98 10.70
N GLN A 152 11.75 -0.14 9.80
CA GLN A 152 10.41 -0.28 9.24
C GLN A 152 10.34 -1.47 8.27
N ILE A 153 11.36 -1.64 7.42
CA ILE A 153 11.48 -2.75 6.48
C ILE A 153 11.65 -4.07 7.22
N GLU A 154 12.49 -4.11 8.26
CA GLU A 154 12.65 -5.30 9.11
C GLU A 154 11.31 -5.70 9.76
N ALA A 155 10.61 -4.73 10.37
CA ALA A 155 9.33 -4.98 11.02
C ALA A 155 8.25 -5.43 10.03
N LEU A 156 8.12 -4.79 8.86
CA LEU A 156 7.09 -5.17 7.88
C LEU A 156 7.36 -6.55 7.28
N LEU A 157 8.62 -6.91 7.01
CA LEU A 157 8.96 -8.23 6.48
C LEU A 157 8.67 -9.32 7.51
N ASP A 158 9.00 -9.08 8.78
CA ASP A 158 8.71 -10.00 9.89
C ASP A 158 7.18 -10.17 10.11
N ILE A 159 6.40 -9.09 10.05
CA ILE A 159 4.93 -9.15 10.12
C ILE A 159 4.37 -9.99 8.96
N ILE A 160 4.82 -9.75 7.73
CA ILE A 160 4.33 -10.43 6.53
C ILE A 160 4.68 -11.91 6.56
N ASP A 161 5.89 -12.28 6.99
CA ASP A 161 6.33 -13.68 7.05
C ASP A 161 5.52 -14.49 8.08
N ARG A 162 5.29 -13.91 9.27
CA ARG A 162 4.59 -14.60 10.36
C ARG A 162 3.08 -14.72 10.13
N ALA A 163 2.48 -13.80 9.36
CA ALA A 163 1.03 -13.70 9.21
C ALA A 163 0.30 -15.03 8.91
N PRO A 164 0.71 -15.88 7.93
CA PRO A 164 0.02 -17.15 7.68
C PRO A 164 -0.03 -18.10 8.88
N SER A 165 0.97 -18.03 9.76
CA SER A 165 1.02 -18.85 10.99
C SER A 165 0.29 -18.20 12.17
N GLU A 166 0.16 -16.88 12.19
CA GLU A 166 -0.61 -16.15 13.20
C GLU A 166 -2.12 -16.29 13.01
N GLY A 167 -2.56 -16.44 11.75
CA GLY A 167 -3.97 -16.46 11.38
C GLY A 167 -4.55 -15.09 11.07
N GLY A 168 -5.87 -15.08 10.83
CA GLY A 168 -6.68 -13.93 10.46
C GLY A 168 -6.73 -12.78 11.47
N ALA A 169 -7.63 -11.82 11.23
CA ALA A 169 -8.01 -10.84 12.25
C ALA A 169 -8.57 -11.51 13.53
N TRP A 170 -9.08 -12.73 13.40
CA TRP A 170 -9.28 -13.68 14.49
C TRP A 170 -8.95 -15.10 14.00
N CYS A 171 -8.64 -16.00 14.92
CA CYS A 171 -8.43 -17.41 14.65
C CYS A 171 -8.79 -18.27 15.87
N GLY A 172 -9.17 -19.53 15.63
CA GLY A 172 -9.53 -20.47 16.69
C GLY A 172 -10.97 -20.31 17.18
N GLY A 173 -11.38 -21.18 18.11
CA GLY A 173 -12.74 -21.21 18.65
C GLY A 173 -12.90 -20.48 19.98
N HIS A 174 -14.16 -20.23 20.36
CA HIS A 174 -14.51 -19.74 21.70
C HIS A 174 -15.04 -20.90 22.58
N PRO A 175 -14.65 -21.03 23.87
CA PRO A 175 -15.15 -22.11 24.74
C PRO A 175 -16.68 -22.15 24.93
N ASN A 176 -17.33 -21.00 24.72
CA ASN A 176 -18.77 -20.88 24.60
C ASN A 176 -19.13 -20.37 23.19
N PRO A 177 -19.47 -21.25 22.23
CA PRO A 177 -19.78 -20.85 20.85
C PRO A 177 -20.92 -19.83 20.74
N ASP A 178 -21.85 -19.81 21.69
CA ASP A 178 -23.01 -18.91 21.70
C ASP A 178 -22.67 -17.49 22.22
N ALA A 179 -21.39 -17.20 22.49
CA ALA A 179 -20.96 -15.90 23.02
C ALA A 179 -20.82 -14.80 21.94
N GLY A 180 -20.97 -15.13 20.65
CA GLY A 180 -20.93 -14.17 19.54
C GLY A 180 -19.53 -13.69 19.13
N TRP A 181 -18.45 -14.32 19.64
CA TRP A 181 -17.07 -13.95 19.27
C TRP A 181 -16.60 -14.55 17.93
N THR A 182 -17.25 -15.61 17.46
CA THR A 182 -16.89 -16.33 16.22
C THR A 182 -18.08 -16.32 15.26
N GLU A 183 -18.52 -15.13 14.85
CA GLU A 183 -19.57 -14.96 13.85
C GLU A 183 -18.97 -15.04 12.44
N GLY A 184 -19.51 -15.95 11.61
CA GLY A 184 -19.02 -16.20 10.25
C GLY A 184 -17.90 -17.23 10.17
N GLU A 185 -17.19 -17.23 9.04
CA GLU A 185 -16.03 -18.11 8.82
C GLU A 185 -14.75 -17.47 9.35
N GLU A 186 -13.82 -18.30 9.84
CA GLU A 186 -12.49 -17.83 10.25
C GLU A 186 -11.78 -17.17 9.06
N PRO A 187 -11.32 -15.91 9.18
CA PRO A 187 -10.68 -15.23 8.08
C PRO A 187 -9.42 -15.98 7.62
N PRO A 188 -9.31 -16.30 6.33
CA PRO A 188 -8.14 -16.99 5.81
C PRO A 188 -6.91 -16.09 5.91
N MET A 189 -5.73 -16.68 6.09
CA MET A 189 -4.46 -15.95 6.08
C MET A 189 -3.47 -16.63 5.10
N PRO A 190 -3.69 -16.46 3.79
CA PRO A 190 -2.97 -17.19 2.74
C PRO A 190 -1.52 -16.72 2.59
N ARG A 191 -0.63 -17.59 2.11
CA ARG A 191 0.77 -17.20 1.80
C ARG A 191 0.89 -16.15 0.68
N PRO A 192 0.21 -16.28 -0.47
CA PRO A 192 0.21 -15.27 -1.54
C PRO A 192 0.01 -13.85 -1.02
N ALA A 193 0.99 -12.96 -1.27
CA ALA A 193 0.95 -11.59 -0.80
C ALA A 193 1.55 -10.59 -1.80
N MET A 194 1.00 -9.38 -1.77
CA MET A 194 1.51 -8.21 -2.48
C MET A 194 1.85 -7.11 -1.47
N LEU A 195 3.02 -6.48 -1.60
CA LEU A 195 3.40 -5.28 -0.86
C LEU A 195 3.42 -4.10 -1.83
N MET A 196 2.57 -3.11 -1.58
CA MET A 196 2.33 -1.98 -2.46
C MET A 196 2.55 -0.66 -1.70
N GLY A 197 3.14 0.32 -2.36
CA GLY A 197 3.18 1.69 -1.84
C GLY A 197 4.45 2.47 -2.15
N ASP A 198 4.48 3.69 -1.61
CA ASP A 198 5.65 4.56 -1.58
C ASP A 198 6.61 4.10 -0.49
N LEU A 199 7.74 3.54 -0.91
CA LEU A 199 8.75 3.00 0.00
C LEU A 199 9.92 3.96 0.22
N ASN A 200 9.91 5.14 -0.41
CA ASN A 200 10.89 6.21 -0.23
C ASN A 200 12.37 5.76 -0.42
N PHE A 201 12.60 4.74 -1.25
CA PHE A 201 13.94 4.32 -1.65
C PHE A 201 13.98 4.03 -3.15
N VAL A 202 15.18 4.09 -3.73
CA VAL A 202 15.40 3.85 -5.17
C VAL A 202 15.83 2.39 -5.43
N PRO A 203 15.66 1.88 -6.67
CA PRO A 203 16.16 0.57 -7.04
C PRO A 203 17.68 0.48 -6.85
N GLY A 204 18.18 -0.72 -6.51
CA GLY A 204 19.60 -0.94 -6.22
C GLY A 204 20.12 -0.36 -4.90
N SER A 205 19.27 0.31 -4.10
CA SER A 205 19.62 0.69 -2.72
C SER A 205 19.66 -0.54 -1.79
N THR A 206 20.35 -0.41 -0.65
CA THR A 206 20.35 -1.47 0.37
C THR A 206 18.93 -1.80 0.85
N GLN A 207 18.06 -0.79 0.97
CA GLN A 207 16.65 -0.99 1.35
C GLN A 207 15.88 -1.78 0.29
N TYR A 208 16.13 -1.53 -1.00
CA TYR A 208 15.56 -2.32 -2.07
C TYR A 208 16.04 -3.78 -2.00
N ASP A 209 17.34 -3.99 -1.77
CA ASP A 209 17.96 -5.32 -1.64
C ASP A 209 17.40 -6.13 -0.45
N MET A 210 16.99 -5.46 0.64
CA MET A 210 16.33 -6.12 1.77
C MET A 210 15.01 -6.79 1.38
N ILE A 211 14.31 -6.26 0.37
CA ILE A 211 12.99 -6.78 -0.07
C ILE A 211 13.15 -7.67 -1.31
N ALA A 212 13.86 -7.20 -2.34
CA ALA A 212 14.02 -7.88 -3.63
C ALA A 212 15.15 -8.93 -3.65
N GLY A 213 15.89 -9.07 -2.55
CA GLY A 213 17.08 -9.90 -2.46
C GLY A 213 18.34 -9.24 -3.04
N PRO A 214 19.54 -9.57 -2.54
CA PRO A 214 20.78 -8.92 -2.96
C PRO A 214 21.14 -9.25 -4.41
N LEU A 215 21.77 -8.29 -5.09
CA LEU A 215 22.24 -8.47 -6.47
C LEU A 215 23.60 -9.20 -6.50
N SER A 216 23.63 -10.39 -7.11
CA SER A 216 24.87 -11.10 -7.44
C SER A 216 25.37 -10.67 -8.82
N PRO A 217 26.64 -10.22 -8.97
CA PRO A 217 27.16 -9.72 -10.25
C PRO A 217 26.99 -10.66 -11.45
N ASN A 218 27.05 -11.98 -11.20
CA ASN A 218 26.98 -12.99 -12.26
C ASN A 218 25.67 -13.79 -12.29
N HIS A 219 24.81 -13.65 -11.27
CA HIS A 219 23.64 -14.52 -11.10
C HIS A 219 22.32 -13.75 -10.97
N GLY A 220 22.36 -12.41 -11.04
CA GLY A 220 21.19 -11.58 -10.80
C GLY A 220 20.78 -11.56 -9.33
N ARG A 221 19.54 -11.20 -9.05
CA ARG A 221 19.03 -11.10 -7.67
C ARG A 221 18.86 -12.46 -7.02
N LEU A 222 19.33 -12.59 -5.78
CA LEU A 222 19.20 -13.78 -4.97
C LEU A 222 17.93 -13.69 -4.13
N VAL A 223 16.82 -14.15 -4.69
CA VAL A 223 15.50 -14.12 -4.04
C VAL A 223 15.30 -15.36 -3.16
N GLN A 224 14.75 -15.19 -1.96
CA GLN A 224 14.39 -16.30 -1.07
C GLN A 224 13.15 -17.06 -1.59
N ARG A 225 13.00 -18.34 -1.25
CA ARG A 225 11.93 -19.20 -1.79
C ARG A 225 10.51 -18.73 -1.43
N ASP A 226 10.40 -18.00 -0.35
CA ASP A 226 9.21 -17.39 0.24
C ASP A 226 9.31 -15.86 0.29
N GLY A 227 10.33 -15.30 -0.38
CA GLY A 227 10.56 -13.86 -0.44
C GLY A 227 9.72 -13.13 -1.49
N PHE A 228 10.04 -11.86 -1.65
CA PHE A 228 9.42 -10.97 -2.60
C PHE A 228 10.23 -10.81 -3.89
N LEU A 229 9.52 -10.62 -5.00
CA LEU A 229 10.06 -10.15 -6.27
C LEU A 229 9.43 -8.82 -6.61
N ASP A 230 10.20 -7.93 -7.24
CA ASP A 230 9.65 -6.70 -7.82
C ASP A 230 8.79 -7.05 -9.05
N ALA A 231 7.50 -6.71 -9.03
CA ALA A 231 6.58 -6.98 -10.12
C ALA A 231 7.03 -6.32 -11.44
N TRP A 232 7.69 -5.16 -11.38
CA TRP A 232 8.24 -4.45 -12.54
C TRP A 232 9.27 -5.32 -13.27
N VAL A 233 10.20 -5.91 -12.52
CA VAL A 233 11.25 -6.79 -13.07
C VAL A 233 10.65 -8.12 -13.51
N VAL A 234 9.68 -8.66 -12.76
CA VAL A 234 8.96 -9.89 -13.15
C VAL A 234 8.24 -9.72 -14.49
N ALA A 235 7.72 -8.53 -14.79
CA ALA A 235 7.10 -8.21 -16.06
C ALA A 235 8.10 -8.06 -17.24
N GLY A 236 9.41 -8.21 -16.99
CA GLY A 236 10.44 -8.20 -18.01
C GLY A 236 11.09 -6.83 -18.26
N HIS A 237 10.78 -5.83 -17.45
CA HIS A 237 11.39 -4.50 -17.55
C HIS A 237 12.78 -4.46 -16.91
N GLY A 238 13.61 -3.51 -17.35
CA GLY A 238 14.86 -3.18 -16.67
C GLY A 238 14.59 -2.57 -15.29
N GLU A 239 15.33 -3.00 -14.27
CA GLU A 239 15.11 -2.61 -12.88
C GLU A 239 15.09 -1.09 -12.63
N ASN A 240 15.89 -0.35 -13.39
CA ASN A 240 16.03 1.10 -13.30
C ASN A 240 15.20 1.86 -14.33
N ASP A 241 14.53 1.17 -15.26
CA ASP A 241 13.85 1.79 -16.40
C ASP A 241 12.45 2.32 -16.03
N ARG A 242 12.36 3.08 -14.94
CA ARG A 242 11.09 3.53 -14.35
C ARG A 242 11.24 4.82 -13.57
N VAL A 243 10.16 5.61 -13.58
CA VAL A 243 10.03 6.85 -12.84
C VAL A 243 8.63 6.86 -12.23
N THR A 244 8.55 7.00 -10.91
CA THR A 244 7.27 7.11 -10.19
C THR A 244 7.13 8.44 -9.46
N SER A 245 8.22 9.20 -9.31
CA SER A 245 8.21 10.59 -8.88
C SER A 245 9.09 11.42 -9.84
N PRO A 246 8.47 11.97 -10.91
CA PRO A 246 9.12 12.84 -11.88
C PRO A 246 9.67 14.15 -11.29
N ALA A 247 10.75 14.63 -11.89
CA ALA A 247 11.40 15.87 -11.52
C ALA A 247 10.45 17.08 -11.57
N VAL A 248 10.50 17.90 -10.53
CA VAL A 248 9.82 19.20 -10.46
C VAL A 248 10.76 20.29 -10.96
N VAL A 249 10.38 20.92 -12.07
CA VAL A 249 11.17 22.01 -12.68
C VAL A 249 11.23 23.19 -11.72
N ASN A 250 12.45 23.67 -11.42
CA ASN A 250 12.73 24.72 -10.45
C ASN A 250 12.23 24.40 -9.03
N ALA A 251 12.36 23.13 -8.61
CA ALA A 251 12.06 22.73 -7.25
C ALA A 251 12.77 23.64 -6.23
N ALA A 252 12.01 24.11 -5.23
CA ALA A 252 12.56 24.90 -4.13
C ALA A 252 13.36 24.03 -3.14
N GLU A 253 13.11 22.72 -3.13
CA GLU A 253 13.78 21.73 -2.28
C GLU A 253 14.77 20.91 -3.12
N GLU A 254 15.99 20.73 -2.61
CA GLU A 254 17.03 19.93 -3.26
C GLU A 254 16.60 18.45 -3.33
N GLY A 255 16.82 17.80 -4.48
CA GLY A 255 16.52 16.39 -4.70
C GLY A 255 15.16 16.10 -5.32
N LEU A 256 14.29 17.11 -5.46
CA LEU A 256 13.05 17.03 -6.25
C LEU A 256 13.27 17.39 -7.72
N ASP A 257 14.48 17.79 -8.11
CA ASP A 257 14.85 18.19 -9.48
C ASP A 257 15.31 17.01 -10.36
N THR A 258 15.21 15.79 -9.86
CA THR A 258 15.59 14.56 -10.57
C THR A 258 14.46 13.54 -10.57
N ASP A 259 14.32 12.82 -11.68
CA ASP A 259 13.38 11.70 -11.79
C ASP A 259 13.81 10.57 -10.84
N THR A 260 12.85 10.05 -10.06
CA THR A 260 13.09 8.94 -9.13
C THR A 260 12.00 7.87 -9.20
N CYS A 261 12.34 6.68 -8.71
CA CYS A 261 11.39 5.59 -8.50
C CYS A 261 11.32 5.31 -7.00
N LEU A 262 10.17 5.57 -6.41
CA LEU A 262 9.90 5.42 -4.96
C LEU A 262 8.72 4.48 -4.68
N ASP A 263 7.88 4.23 -5.69
CA ASP A 263 6.65 3.47 -5.58
C ASP A 263 6.80 2.08 -6.19
N TYR A 264 6.38 1.06 -5.44
CA TYR A 264 6.64 -0.33 -5.81
C TYR A 264 5.40 -1.20 -5.63
N CYS A 265 5.39 -2.28 -6.40
CA CYS A 265 4.63 -3.47 -6.07
C CYS A 265 5.57 -4.67 -6.03
N PHE A 266 5.73 -5.25 -4.85
CA PHE A 266 6.42 -6.51 -4.64
C PHE A 266 5.40 -7.64 -4.51
N VAL A 267 5.69 -8.77 -5.12
CA VAL A 267 4.82 -9.97 -5.10
C VAL A 267 5.59 -11.16 -4.56
N THR A 268 4.94 -12.00 -3.76
CA THR A 268 5.57 -13.27 -3.35
C THR A 268 5.81 -14.18 -4.57
N VAL A 269 6.74 -15.12 -4.43
CA VAL A 269 7.09 -16.10 -5.49
C VAL A 269 5.85 -16.78 -6.10
N ASP A 270 4.85 -17.13 -5.27
CA ASP A 270 3.63 -17.80 -5.70
C ASP A 270 2.75 -16.94 -6.64
N LEU A 271 2.80 -15.61 -6.47
CA LEU A 271 2.07 -14.64 -7.29
C LEU A 271 2.89 -14.15 -8.49
N ALA A 272 4.22 -14.19 -8.43
CA ALA A 272 5.09 -13.70 -9.51
C ALA A 272 4.75 -14.33 -10.87
N ARG A 273 4.47 -15.64 -10.91
CA ARG A 273 4.06 -16.34 -12.16
C ARG A 273 2.69 -15.92 -12.71
N ARG A 274 1.89 -15.21 -11.92
CA ARG A 274 0.57 -14.69 -12.29
C ARG A 274 0.63 -13.22 -12.74
N VAL A 275 1.76 -12.54 -12.59
CA VAL A 275 1.96 -11.21 -13.16
C VAL A 275 1.92 -11.32 -14.69
N ARG A 276 1.15 -10.45 -15.33
CA ARG A 276 0.97 -10.37 -16.79
C ARG A 276 1.53 -9.10 -17.39
N GLY A 277 1.62 -8.03 -16.60
CA GLY A 277 2.19 -6.77 -17.01
C GLY A 277 2.28 -5.80 -15.84
N VAL A 278 3.21 -4.86 -15.96
CA VAL A 278 3.29 -3.68 -15.09
C VAL A 278 3.47 -2.46 -15.98
N ASN A 279 2.73 -1.40 -15.67
CA ASN A 279 2.82 -0.11 -16.37
C ASN A 279 2.81 1.03 -15.35
N ILE A 280 3.53 2.10 -15.65
CA ILE A 280 3.45 3.35 -14.89
C ILE A 280 2.74 4.37 -15.78
N ASP A 281 1.68 4.99 -15.28
CA ASP A 281 1.03 6.07 -16.02
C ASP A 281 1.82 7.36 -15.84
N GLY A 282 2.78 7.58 -16.75
CA GLY A 282 3.61 8.79 -16.81
C GLY A 282 2.85 10.06 -17.22
N THR A 283 1.57 9.97 -17.55
CA THR A 283 0.73 11.12 -17.94
C THR A 283 -0.16 11.63 -16.82
N ALA A 284 -0.25 10.90 -15.70
CA ALA A 284 -1.02 11.32 -14.55
C ALA A 284 -0.44 12.61 -13.94
N ASP A 285 -1.28 13.61 -13.71
CA ASP A 285 -0.91 14.91 -13.14
C ASP A 285 -1.63 15.21 -11.80
N ALA A 286 -2.40 14.24 -11.30
CA ALA A 286 -3.21 14.36 -10.10
C ALA A 286 -2.41 14.27 -8.79
N SER A 287 -1.13 13.96 -8.88
CA SER A 287 -0.14 13.93 -7.78
C SER A 287 1.25 14.22 -8.36
N ASP A 288 2.18 14.58 -7.51
CA ASP A 288 3.61 14.54 -7.84
C ASP A 288 4.13 13.12 -8.10
N HIS A 289 3.45 12.08 -7.61
CA HIS A 289 3.75 10.68 -7.94
C HIS A 289 2.97 10.17 -9.16
N GLN A 290 3.36 9.01 -9.71
CA GLN A 290 2.71 8.31 -10.82
C GLN A 290 2.14 6.97 -10.34
N PRO A 291 0.91 6.61 -10.75
CA PRO A 291 0.32 5.35 -10.34
C PRO A 291 1.03 4.18 -11.02
N VAL A 292 1.36 3.15 -10.23
CA VAL A 292 1.96 1.90 -10.71
C VAL A 292 0.87 0.85 -10.83
N TRP A 293 0.58 0.45 -12.05
CA TRP A 293 -0.45 -0.53 -12.42
C TRP A 293 0.16 -1.91 -12.61
N ILE A 294 -0.49 -2.93 -12.05
CA ILE A 294 -0.09 -4.34 -12.16
C ILE A 294 -1.29 -5.16 -12.64
N ASP A 295 -1.11 -5.89 -13.74
CA ASP A 295 -2.05 -6.90 -14.21
C ASP A 295 -1.67 -8.26 -13.60
N VAL A 296 -2.57 -8.84 -12.80
CA VAL A 296 -2.36 -10.15 -12.17
C VAL A 296 -3.51 -11.10 -12.53
N ASP A 297 -3.15 -12.30 -12.97
CA ASP A 297 -4.05 -13.39 -13.29
C ASP A 297 -4.53 -14.12 -12.02
N VAL A 298 -5.53 -13.53 -11.37
CA VAL A 298 -6.24 -14.07 -10.20
C VAL A 298 -7.77 -14.14 -10.43
N ASP A 299 -8.20 -14.04 -11.69
CA ASP A 299 -9.60 -14.16 -12.12
C ASP A 299 -10.03 -15.62 -12.30
N GLU A 300 -9.09 -16.56 -12.36
CA GLU A 300 -9.36 -17.98 -12.54
C GLU A 300 -8.49 -18.83 -11.59
N GLN A 301 -9.08 -19.91 -11.05
CA GLN A 301 -8.32 -20.93 -10.33
C GLN A 301 -7.25 -21.52 -11.25
N ALA A 302 -6.07 -21.82 -10.71
CA ALA A 302 -5.06 -22.54 -11.50
C ALA A 302 -5.65 -23.87 -11.98
N ALA A 303 -5.49 -24.18 -13.27
CA ALA A 303 -5.82 -25.51 -13.77
C ALA A 303 -5.09 -26.55 -12.88
N PRO A 304 -5.78 -27.60 -12.40
CA PRO A 304 -5.12 -28.64 -11.65
C PRO A 304 -3.98 -29.20 -12.50
N LEU A 305 -2.79 -29.34 -11.89
CA LEU A 305 -1.67 -30.03 -12.54
C LEU A 305 -2.21 -31.38 -13.00
N SER A 306 -2.19 -31.63 -14.31
CA SER A 306 -2.62 -32.91 -14.85
C SER A 306 -1.76 -34.00 -14.20
N GLU A 307 -2.40 -34.91 -13.47
CA GLU A 307 -1.78 -36.15 -12.99
C GLU A 307 -1.39 -36.99 -14.21
N ASN A 308 -0.28 -36.67 -14.87
CA ASN A 308 0.45 -37.49 -15.83
C ASN A 308 1.78 -36.79 -16.17
N ALA A 309 2.77 -37.00 -15.31
CA ALA A 309 4.19 -36.89 -15.62
C ALA A 309 4.93 -38.02 -14.90
#